data_AF-X1HJB9-F1
#
_entry.id   AF-X1HJB9-F1
#
_cell.length_a   1.000
_cell.length_b   1.000
_cell.length_c   1.000
_cell.angle_alpha   90.00
_cell.angle_beta   90.00
_cell.angle_gamma   90.00
#
_symmetry.space_group_name_H-M   'P 1'
#
loop_
_entity.id
_entity.type
_entity.pdbx_description
1 polymer ?
#
loop_
_entity_poly.entity_id
_entity_poly.type
_entity_poly.pdbx_seq_one_letter_code
_entity_poly.pdbx_strand_id
1 'polypeptide(L)'
;KRADGREQLKSYCHAEGAPIGVWTNGGETIILHRQDPNNFRALTDIPRAWQTLSDLVGEKWTLADLAEHNVLVKEQTTLKKIILDMENLVLANAGVDAFEEVFKLIYAKLYDEWYAAQGGKQKRYLQFRVGGTTPREFKDKINALLHKAKDQWPGVFLRDELIDLTPEHLVTCGSALENVKLFNSDLQVIDEAFEYLHQKVAKGEKCQFFTPRHVIDMAVKMLNPTVDEYVIDTAAGSCGFTVHSIFHVWGNEFTASGHAKWQSDYASEKVYA
;
A
#
# COMPACT_ATOMS: atom_id res chain seq x y z
N LYS A 1 23.50 -14.29 1.06
CA LYS A 1 22.35 -13.91 0.20
C LYS A 1 21.89 -12.49 0.59
N ARG A 2 21.08 -11.79 -0.23
CA ARG A 2 20.64 -10.40 0.04
C ARG A 2 19.97 -10.23 1.41
N ALA A 3 19.10 -11.17 1.79
CA ALA A 3 18.43 -11.16 3.09
C ALA A 3 19.43 -11.25 4.26
N ASP A 4 20.37 -12.20 4.21
CA ASP A 4 21.40 -12.35 5.24
C ASP A 4 22.25 -11.07 5.40
N GLY A 5 22.60 -10.43 4.28
CA GLY A 5 23.39 -9.20 4.27
C GLY A 5 22.65 -8.01 4.88
N ARG A 6 21.34 -7.89 4.64
CA ARG A 6 20.48 -6.86 5.25
C ARG A 6 20.34 -7.05 6.75
N GLU A 7 20.14 -8.27 7.22
CA GLU A 7 20.06 -8.55 8.66
C GLU A 7 21.39 -8.33 9.37
N GLN A 8 22.51 -8.70 8.75
CA GLN A 8 23.84 -8.35 9.24
C GLN A 8 24.05 -6.84 9.31
N LEU A 9 23.64 -6.09 8.28
CA LEU A 9 23.72 -4.63 8.29
C LEU A 9 22.96 -4.01 9.47
N LYS A 10 21.73 -4.47 9.72
CA LYS A 10 20.94 -4.04 10.88
C LYS A 10 21.66 -4.34 12.19
N SER A 11 22.22 -5.54 12.32
CA SER A 11 22.98 -5.96 13.51
C SER A 11 24.21 -5.08 13.75
N TYR A 12 24.96 -4.71 12.70
CA TYR A 12 26.10 -3.81 12.83
C TYR A 12 25.69 -2.37 13.19
N CYS A 13 24.63 -1.85 12.56
CA CYS A 13 24.10 -0.52 12.91
C CYS A 13 23.60 -0.49 14.36
N HIS A 14 23.06 -1.60 14.85
CA HIS A 14 22.66 -1.75 16.24
C HIS A 14 23.88 -1.68 17.18
N ALA A 15 24.89 -2.51 16.92
CA ALA A 15 26.08 -2.61 17.76
C ALA A 15 26.87 -1.29 17.86
N GLU A 16 27.04 -0.60 16.74
CA GLU A 16 27.89 0.60 16.66
C GLU A 16 27.14 1.92 16.96
N GLY A 17 25.81 1.90 17.10
CA GLY A 17 25.04 3.15 17.21
C GLY A 17 24.95 3.93 15.90
N ALA A 18 25.34 3.33 14.76
CA ALA A 18 25.42 4.05 13.49
C ALA A 18 24.02 4.47 13.00
N PRO A 19 23.80 5.76 12.67
CA PRO A 19 22.51 6.24 12.21
C PRO A 19 22.19 5.78 10.79
N ILE A 20 23.21 5.50 9.97
CA ILE A 20 23.04 5.06 8.57
C ILE A 20 23.85 3.79 8.34
N GLY A 21 23.20 2.79 7.75
CA GLY A 21 23.83 1.57 7.26
C GLY A 21 23.71 1.46 5.73
N VAL A 22 24.81 1.11 5.06
CA VAL A 22 24.83 0.85 3.62
C VAL A 22 25.29 -0.58 3.36
N TRP A 23 24.54 -1.31 2.55
CA TRP A 23 24.90 -2.63 2.06
C TRP A 23 24.87 -2.64 0.54
N THR A 24 25.89 -3.20 -0.11
CA THR A 24 25.94 -3.36 -1.56
C THR A 24 26.59 -4.67 -1.96
N ASN A 25 26.14 -5.23 -3.08
CA ASN A 25 26.78 -6.38 -3.74
C ASN A 25 27.39 -6.01 -5.11
N GLY A 26 27.53 -4.71 -5.41
CA GLY A 26 28.04 -4.20 -6.69
C GLY A 26 26.99 -4.03 -7.79
N GLY A 27 25.81 -4.66 -7.67
CA GLY A 27 24.66 -4.44 -8.57
C GLY A 27 23.49 -3.73 -7.89
N GLU A 28 23.30 -3.96 -6.59
CA GLU A 28 22.27 -3.34 -5.77
C GLU A 28 22.89 -2.64 -4.56
N THR A 29 22.24 -1.57 -4.10
CA THR A 29 22.60 -0.85 -2.89
C THR A 29 21.36 -0.67 -2.02
N ILE A 30 21.47 -1.01 -0.74
CA ILE A 30 20.45 -0.83 0.28
C ILE A 30 20.99 0.17 1.29
N ILE A 31 20.21 1.21 1.57
CA ILE A 31 20.57 2.27 2.51
C ILE A 31 19.48 2.33 3.57
N LEU A 32 19.86 2.18 4.83
CA LEU A 32 18.95 2.16 5.97
C LEU A 32 19.30 3.29 6.95
N HIS A 33 18.29 4.02 7.39
CA HIS A 33 18.36 4.91 8.54
C HIS A 33 17.85 4.16 9.77
N ARG A 34 18.68 4.08 10.81
CA ARG A 34 18.30 3.56 12.12
C ARG A 34 17.58 4.64 12.92
N GLN A 35 16.40 4.32 13.42
CA GLN A 35 15.60 5.12 14.35
C GLN A 35 15.49 4.38 15.68
N ASP A 36 15.60 5.10 16.79
CA ASP A 36 15.45 4.51 18.12
C ASP A 36 13.99 4.09 18.40
N PRO A 37 13.77 3.01 19.18
CA PRO A 37 14.79 2.20 19.83
C PRO A 37 15.44 1.15 18.92
N ASN A 38 14.89 0.80 17.75
CA ASN A 38 15.49 -0.14 16.75
C ASN A 38 14.70 -0.30 15.43
N ASN A 39 14.08 0.77 14.93
CA ASN A 39 13.38 0.74 13.64
C ASN A 39 14.33 1.11 12.50
N PHE A 40 14.22 0.42 11.36
CA PHE A 40 15.02 0.74 10.17
C PHE A 40 14.12 1.23 9.05
N ARG A 41 14.42 2.42 8.54
CA ARG A 41 13.74 3.03 7.39
C ARG A 41 14.66 3.02 6.18
N ALA A 42 14.15 2.61 5.03
CA ALA A 42 14.91 2.70 3.79
C ALA A 42 15.09 4.16 3.37
N LEU A 43 16.32 4.54 3.04
CA LEU A 43 16.65 5.84 2.43
C LEU A 43 16.83 5.68 0.92
N THR A 44 16.60 6.78 0.19
CA THR A 44 16.89 6.86 -1.25
C THR A 44 18.38 6.88 -1.54
N ASP A 45 19.11 7.65 -0.75
CA ASP A 45 20.54 7.85 -0.91
C ASP A 45 21.19 8.12 0.46
N ILE A 46 22.50 8.31 0.49
CA ILE A 46 23.21 8.89 1.63
C ILE A 46 23.19 10.42 1.55
N PRO A 47 23.14 11.15 2.69
CA PRO A 47 23.17 12.60 2.67
C PRO A 47 24.43 13.13 1.98
N ARG A 48 24.27 14.14 1.12
CA ARG A 48 25.40 14.84 0.50
C ARG A 48 26.18 15.63 1.56
N ALA A 49 27.41 16.03 1.24
CA ALA A 49 28.28 16.77 2.17
C ALA A 49 27.63 18.07 2.74
N TRP A 50 26.68 18.67 2.02
CA TRP A 50 25.95 19.87 2.41
C TRP A 50 24.53 19.60 2.92
N GLN A 51 24.09 18.34 2.97
CA GLN A 51 22.73 17.95 3.31
C GLN A 51 22.72 17.23 4.66
N THR A 52 21.79 17.58 5.53
CA THR A 52 21.59 16.82 6.77
C THR A 52 20.73 15.58 6.51
N LEU A 53 20.79 14.60 7.41
CA LEU A 53 19.89 13.44 7.35
C LEU A 53 18.41 13.85 7.46
N SER A 54 18.12 14.91 8.20
CA SER A 54 16.77 15.47 8.31
C SER A 54 16.28 16.02 6.96
N ASP A 55 17.15 16.72 6.22
CA ASP A 55 16.82 17.27 4.89
C ASP A 55 16.52 16.17 3.89
N LEU A 56 17.34 15.10 3.89
CA LEU A 56 17.13 13.93 3.02
C LEU A 56 15.83 13.21 3.37
N VAL A 57 15.59 12.97 4.65
CA VAL A 57 14.38 12.30 5.13
C VAL A 57 13.12 13.12 4.82
N GLY A 58 13.21 14.45 4.92
CA GLY A 58 12.14 15.40 4.65
C GLY A 58 11.90 15.73 3.17
N GLU A 59 12.61 15.08 2.25
CA GLU A 59 12.43 15.29 0.82
C GLU A 59 10.98 15.03 0.40
N LYS A 60 10.41 16.01 -0.31
CA LYS A 60 9.05 15.95 -0.82
C LYS A 60 9.04 15.20 -2.16
N TRP A 61 8.31 14.10 -2.20
CA TRP A 61 8.21 13.27 -3.41
C TRP A 61 6.97 13.57 -4.21
N THR A 62 7.10 13.51 -5.52
CA THR A 62 6.01 13.43 -6.47
C THR A 62 5.68 11.96 -6.79
N LEU A 63 4.60 11.71 -7.54
CA LEU A 63 4.30 10.38 -8.04
C LEU A 63 5.38 9.80 -8.97
N ALA A 64 6.11 10.66 -9.69
CA ALA A 64 7.20 10.21 -10.56
C ALA A 64 8.36 9.65 -9.71
N ASP A 65 8.71 10.36 -8.64
CA ASP A 65 9.74 9.91 -7.69
C ASP A 65 9.32 8.59 -7.02
N LEU A 66 8.05 8.47 -6.61
CA LEU A 66 7.51 7.22 -6.05
C LEU A 66 7.57 6.05 -7.05
N ALA A 67 7.27 6.29 -8.33
CA ALA A 67 7.34 5.26 -9.36
C ALA A 67 8.77 4.77 -9.58
N GLU A 68 9.75 5.68 -9.60
CA GLU A 68 11.17 5.33 -9.70
C GLU A 68 11.68 4.58 -8.46
N HIS A 69 11.13 4.88 -7.28
CA HIS A 69 11.55 4.29 -6.01
C HIS A 69 10.61 3.21 -5.48
N ASN A 70 9.73 2.67 -6.33
CA ASN A 70 8.74 1.69 -5.90
C ASN A 70 9.41 0.43 -5.36
N VAL A 71 9.23 0.18 -4.06
CA VAL A 71 9.85 -0.93 -3.33
C VAL A 71 9.41 -2.29 -3.88
N LEU A 72 8.19 -2.40 -4.41
CA LEU A 72 7.68 -3.65 -4.97
C LEU A 72 8.54 -4.15 -6.15
N VAL A 73 9.03 -3.21 -6.97
CA VAL A 73 9.89 -3.52 -8.13
C VAL A 73 11.35 -3.62 -7.70
N LYS A 74 11.86 -2.61 -6.96
CA LYS A 74 13.28 -2.53 -6.57
C LYS A 74 13.71 -3.67 -5.62
N GLU A 75 12.81 -4.13 -4.75
CA GLU A 75 13.10 -5.22 -3.81
C GLU A 75 12.52 -6.57 -4.22
N GLN A 76 11.83 -6.66 -5.37
CA GLN A 76 11.12 -7.86 -5.82
C GLN A 76 10.26 -8.45 -4.68
N THR A 77 9.54 -7.58 -3.99
CA THR A 77 8.68 -7.92 -2.84
C THR A 77 7.22 -7.71 -3.21
N THR A 78 6.31 -8.28 -2.40
CA THR A 78 4.87 -8.11 -2.59
C THR A 78 4.27 -7.25 -1.50
N LEU A 79 3.13 -6.61 -1.79
CA LEU A 79 2.39 -5.85 -0.78
C LEU A 79 1.97 -6.75 0.38
N LYS A 80 1.57 -8.00 0.10
CA LYS A 80 1.30 -9.03 1.11
C LYS A 80 2.47 -9.23 2.07
N LYS A 81 3.71 -9.34 1.55
CA LYS A 81 4.89 -9.49 2.40
C LYS A 81 5.13 -8.26 3.29
N ILE A 82 4.94 -7.06 2.75
CA ILE A 82 5.06 -5.82 3.52
C ILE A 82 4.03 -5.79 4.66
N ILE A 83 2.78 -6.20 4.39
CA ILE A 83 1.72 -6.30 5.40
C ILE A 83 2.08 -7.33 6.49
N LEU A 84 2.52 -8.52 6.09
CA LEU A 84 3.03 -9.55 7.01
C LEU A 84 4.15 -9.02 7.91
N ASP A 85 5.09 -8.27 7.34
CA ASP A 85 6.20 -7.69 8.10
C ASP A 85 5.70 -6.64 9.10
N MET A 86 4.76 -5.76 8.71
CA MET A 86 4.13 -4.80 9.63
C MET A 86 3.40 -5.51 10.78
N GLU A 87 2.70 -6.61 10.48
CA GLU A 87 2.02 -7.40 11.50
C GLU A 87 2.98 -7.98 12.53
N ASN A 88 4.05 -8.60 12.06
CA ASN A 88 5.07 -9.22 12.92
C ASN A 88 5.84 -8.18 13.75
N LEU A 89 6.06 -6.98 13.19
CA LEU A 89 6.82 -5.93 13.85
C LEU A 89 6.01 -5.19 14.91
N VAL A 90 4.75 -4.86 14.61
CA VAL A 90 4.01 -3.88 15.42
C VAL A 90 2.54 -4.27 15.63
N LEU A 91 1.81 -4.68 14.58
CA LEU A 91 0.35 -4.79 14.72
C LEU A 91 -0.07 -5.92 15.66
N ALA A 92 0.69 -7.01 15.75
CA ALA A 92 0.42 -8.09 16.69
C ALA A 92 0.42 -7.65 18.17
N ASN A 93 1.15 -6.58 18.50
CA ASN A 93 1.28 -6.04 19.86
C ASN A 93 0.52 -4.71 20.05
N ALA A 94 -0.17 -4.22 19.02
CA ALA A 94 -0.81 -2.90 19.05
C ALA A 94 -2.15 -2.89 19.81
N GLY A 95 -2.74 -4.06 20.10
CA GLY A 95 -4.02 -4.15 20.82
C GLY A 95 -5.23 -3.65 20.02
N VAL A 96 -5.08 -3.54 18.71
CA VAL A 96 -6.11 -3.08 17.75
C VAL A 96 -6.34 -4.15 16.69
N ASP A 97 -7.41 -4.01 15.91
CA ASP A 97 -7.62 -4.86 14.76
C ASP A 97 -6.59 -4.52 13.65
N ALA A 98 -5.59 -5.38 13.50
CA ALA A 98 -4.52 -5.22 12.53
C ALA A 98 -5.05 -5.12 11.09
N PHE A 99 -6.14 -5.83 10.76
CA PHE A 99 -6.74 -5.83 9.44
C PHE A 99 -7.36 -4.46 9.14
N GLU A 100 -8.21 -3.95 10.05
CA GLU A 100 -8.86 -2.66 9.85
C GLU A 100 -7.85 -1.52 9.74
N GLU A 101 -6.82 -1.52 10.60
CA GLU A 101 -5.80 -0.47 10.58
C GLU A 101 -4.95 -0.49 9.31
N VAL A 102 -4.54 -1.67 8.83
CA VAL A 102 -3.86 -1.79 7.52
C VAL A 102 -4.76 -1.30 6.40
N PHE A 103 -6.06 -1.60 6.48
CA PHE A 103 -6.99 -1.21 5.44
C PHE A 103 -7.20 0.32 5.40
N LYS A 104 -7.35 0.97 6.56
CA LYS A 104 -7.38 2.45 6.67
C LYS A 104 -6.11 3.09 6.10
N LEU A 105 -4.94 2.49 6.33
CA LEU A 105 -3.67 2.97 5.78
C LEU A 105 -3.58 2.86 4.26
N ILE A 106 -3.95 1.71 3.70
CA ILE A 106 -4.01 1.50 2.25
C ILE A 106 -4.97 2.51 1.62
N TYR A 107 -6.12 2.74 2.26
CA TYR A 107 -7.12 3.67 1.76
C TYR A 107 -6.66 5.13 1.74
N ALA A 108 -6.07 5.59 2.85
CA ALA A 108 -5.48 6.92 2.94
C ALA A 108 -4.35 7.11 1.90
N LYS A 109 -3.55 6.07 1.68
CA LYS A 109 -2.46 6.08 0.70
C LYS A 109 -2.95 6.11 -0.75
N LEU A 110 -3.96 5.30 -1.08
CA LEU A 110 -4.62 5.34 -2.39
C LEU A 110 -5.13 6.77 -2.64
N TYR A 111 -5.81 7.37 -1.68
CA TYR A 111 -6.29 8.75 -1.85
C TYR A 111 -5.17 9.75 -2.12
N ASP A 112 -4.06 9.69 -1.39
CA ASP A 112 -2.91 10.58 -1.59
C ASP A 112 -2.31 10.43 -3.01
N GLU A 113 -2.13 9.19 -3.48
CA GLU A 113 -1.64 8.91 -4.83
C GLU A 113 -2.64 9.35 -5.91
N TRP A 114 -3.93 9.08 -5.74
CA TRP A 114 -4.99 9.53 -6.64
C TRP A 114 -5.00 11.06 -6.72
N TYR A 115 -5.04 11.73 -5.56
CA TYR A 115 -5.07 13.19 -5.49
C TYR A 115 -3.83 13.82 -6.12
N ALA A 116 -2.65 13.22 -5.95
CA ALA A 116 -1.42 13.67 -6.60
C ALA A 116 -1.51 13.53 -8.14
N ALA A 117 -2.12 12.47 -8.65
CA ALA A 117 -2.28 12.23 -10.09
C ALA A 117 -3.25 13.23 -10.75
N GLN A 118 -4.27 13.69 -10.02
CA GLN A 118 -5.22 14.70 -10.48
C GLN A 118 -4.60 16.11 -10.60
N GLY A 119 -3.33 16.31 -10.23
CA GLY A 119 -2.65 17.62 -10.27
C GLY A 119 -2.38 18.19 -11.67
N GLY A 120 -2.55 17.40 -12.73
CA GLY A 120 -2.30 17.84 -14.10
C GLY A 120 -0.87 18.38 -14.27
N LYS A 121 -0.74 19.66 -14.63
CA LYS A 121 0.56 20.33 -14.84
C LYS A 121 1.21 20.85 -13.54
N GLN A 122 0.48 20.89 -12.42
CA GLN A 122 1.05 21.34 -11.15
C GLN A 122 1.70 20.17 -10.42
N LYS A 123 2.96 20.34 -10.00
CA LYS A 123 3.65 19.35 -9.15
C LYS A 123 2.92 19.24 -7.81
N ARG A 124 2.30 18.09 -7.56
CA ARG A 124 1.74 17.72 -6.25
C ARG A 124 2.70 16.78 -5.55
N TYR A 125 2.96 17.09 -4.29
CA TYR A 125 3.79 16.28 -3.42
C TYR A 125 2.91 15.34 -2.59
N LEU A 126 3.39 14.11 -2.42
CA LEU A 126 2.76 13.08 -1.61
C LEU A 126 2.81 13.47 -0.14
N GLN A 127 1.67 13.32 0.54
CA GLN A 127 1.55 13.58 1.97
C GLN A 127 1.76 12.30 2.79
N PHE A 128 1.51 11.11 2.22
CA PHE A 128 1.76 9.81 2.85
C PHE A 128 3.27 9.52 2.89
N ARG A 129 4.00 10.32 3.66
CA ARG A 129 5.43 10.17 3.95
C ARG A 129 5.71 10.53 5.40
N VAL A 130 6.53 9.71 6.04
CA VAL A 130 6.89 9.84 7.46
C VAL A 130 7.88 10.98 7.67
N GLY A 131 8.73 11.24 6.67
CA GLY A 131 9.84 12.17 6.77
C GLY A 131 9.44 13.62 7.06
N GLY A 132 10.28 14.29 7.86
CA GLY A 132 10.12 15.71 8.19
C GLY A 132 8.97 16.04 9.14
N THR A 133 8.36 15.05 9.80
CA THR A 133 7.28 15.25 10.78
C THR A 133 7.49 14.43 12.05
N THR A 134 6.99 14.94 13.18
CA THR A 134 6.90 14.18 14.43
C THR A 134 5.86 13.05 14.31
N PRO A 135 5.91 12.00 15.16
CA PRO A 135 4.92 10.92 15.12
C PRO A 135 3.47 11.43 15.22
N ARG A 136 3.23 12.44 16.06
CA ARG A 136 1.91 13.05 16.22
C ARG A 136 1.45 13.80 14.97
N GLU A 137 2.31 14.64 14.40
CA GLU A 137 2.02 15.34 13.14
C GLU A 137 1.78 14.36 11.99
N PHE A 138 2.53 13.25 11.96
CA PHE A 138 2.30 12.19 10.99
C PHE A 138 0.91 11.55 11.19
N LYS A 139 0.50 11.25 12.42
CA LYS A 139 -0.84 10.75 12.73
C LYS A 139 -1.94 11.71 12.28
N ASP A 140 -1.80 12.99 12.59
CA ASP A 140 -2.77 14.01 12.18
C ASP A 140 -2.87 14.11 10.65
N LYS A 141 -1.73 14.02 9.95
CA LYS A 141 -1.65 14.02 8.49
C LYS A 141 -2.35 12.79 7.88
N ILE A 142 -2.11 11.59 8.39
CA ILE A 142 -2.73 10.37 7.87
C ILE A 142 -4.25 10.36 8.16
N ASN A 143 -4.68 10.80 9.35
CA ASN A 143 -6.11 10.95 9.64
C ASN A 143 -6.79 11.96 8.70
N ALA A 144 -6.11 13.07 8.36
CA ALA A 144 -6.63 14.02 7.38
C ALA A 144 -6.74 13.42 5.97
N LEU A 145 -5.79 12.57 5.56
CA LEU A 145 -5.87 11.83 4.29
C LEU A 145 -7.02 10.82 4.32
N LEU A 146 -7.18 10.07 5.42
CA LEU A 146 -8.27 9.11 5.58
C LEU A 146 -9.64 9.80 5.53
N HIS A 147 -9.81 10.94 6.20
CA HIS A 147 -11.06 11.70 6.13
C HIS A 147 -11.40 12.13 4.71
N LYS A 148 -10.42 12.70 3.98
CA LYS A 148 -10.63 13.10 2.59
C LYS A 148 -10.92 11.90 1.68
N ALA A 149 -10.29 10.75 1.94
CA ALA A 149 -10.57 9.50 1.24
C ALA A 149 -12.02 9.06 1.44
N LYS A 150 -12.53 9.09 2.69
CA LYS A 150 -13.91 8.73 3.02
C LYS A 150 -14.94 9.68 2.41
N ASP A 151 -14.61 10.97 2.32
CA ASP A 151 -15.48 11.94 1.63
C ASP A 151 -15.50 11.72 0.11
N GLN A 152 -14.37 11.31 -0.48
CA GLN A 152 -14.23 11.04 -1.91
C GLN A 152 -14.85 9.71 -2.34
N TRP A 153 -14.75 8.69 -1.48
CA TRP A 153 -15.18 7.32 -1.73
C TRP A 153 -16.01 6.84 -0.51
N PRO A 154 -17.30 7.19 -0.43
CA PRO A 154 -18.14 6.84 0.71
C PRO A 154 -18.49 5.34 0.72
N GLY A 155 -18.85 4.82 1.90
CA GLY A 155 -19.43 3.47 2.06
C GLY A 155 -18.47 2.38 2.53
N VAL A 156 -17.16 2.66 2.61
CA VAL A 156 -16.16 1.70 3.09
C VAL A 156 -15.95 1.78 4.61
N PHE A 157 -15.91 2.99 5.16
CA PHE A 157 -15.67 3.27 6.58
C PHE A 157 -16.70 4.28 7.12
N LEU A 158 -16.94 4.28 8.43
CA LEU A 158 -17.78 5.30 9.07
C LEU A 158 -17.11 6.69 9.02
N ARG A 159 -17.93 7.75 9.05
CA ARG A 159 -17.44 9.13 8.84
C ARG A 159 -16.47 9.59 9.92
N ASP A 160 -16.66 9.13 11.15
CA ASP A 160 -15.90 9.48 12.35
C ASP A 160 -14.75 8.51 12.67
N GLU A 161 -14.60 7.41 11.92
CA GLU A 161 -13.47 6.49 12.10
C GLU A 161 -12.11 7.16 11.90
N LEU A 162 -11.19 6.88 12.81
CA LEU A 162 -9.79 7.32 12.77
C LEU A 162 -8.85 6.12 12.79
N ILE A 163 -7.57 6.40 12.60
CA ILE A 163 -6.50 5.44 12.87
C ILE A 163 -6.29 5.32 14.38
N ASP A 164 -6.45 4.11 14.88
CA ASP A 164 -6.34 3.76 16.30
C ASP A 164 -4.91 3.41 16.72
N LEU A 165 -4.02 3.12 15.75
CA LEU A 165 -2.59 2.95 16.02
C LEU A 165 -2.00 4.13 16.80
N THR A 166 -1.12 3.83 17.76
CA THR A 166 -0.32 4.86 18.44
C THR A 166 0.54 5.60 17.41
N PRO A 167 0.91 6.87 17.66
CA PRO A 167 1.78 7.63 16.75
C PRO A 167 3.06 6.86 16.37
N GLU A 168 3.66 6.15 17.33
CA GLU A 168 4.89 5.38 17.14
C GLU A 168 4.65 4.15 16.26
N HIS A 169 3.56 3.41 16.50
CA HIS A 169 3.20 2.26 15.67
C HIS A 169 2.86 2.67 14.24
N LEU A 170 2.18 3.81 14.10
CA LEU A 170 1.83 4.38 12.81
C LEU A 170 3.07 4.80 12.01
N VAL A 171 4.10 5.36 12.66
CA VAL A 171 5.37 5.69 11.99
C VAL A 171 6.04 4.44 11.40
N THR A 172 6.03 3.32 12.12
CA THR A 172 6.59 2.05 11.60
C THR A 172 5.81 1.56 10.38
N CYS A 173 4.48 1.53 10.46
CA CYS A 173 3.63 1.10 9.34
C CYS A 173 3.74 2.05 8.15
N GLY A 174 3.74 3.36 8.41
CA GLY A 174 3.91 4.40 7.40
C GLY A 174 5.27 4.28 6.69
N SER A 175 6.34 3.96 7.42
CA SER A 175 7.68 3.77 6.84
C SER A 175 7.75 2.56 5.91
N ALA A 176 6.98 1.51 6.21
CA ALA A 176 6.88 0.33 5.36
C ALA A 176 6.09 0.59 4.07
N LEU A 177 5.08 1.49 4.14
CA LEU A 177 4.17 1.77 3.02
C LEU A 177 4.55 3.00 2.17
N GLU A 178 5.32 3.96 2.68
CA GLU A 178 5.55 5.25 1.99
C GLU A 178 6.21 5.12 0.60
N ASN A 179 7.00 4.08 0.38
CA ASN A 179 7.69 3.81 -0.89
C ASN A 179 7.00 2.72 -1.74
N VAL A 180 5.83 2.25 -1.32
CA VAL A 180 4.97 1.38 -2.14
C VAL A 180 4.19 2.27 -3.10
N LYS A 181 4.11 1.93 -4.38
CA LYS A 181 3.16 2.58 -5.30
C LYS A 181 1.96 1.66 -5.49
N LEU A 182 0.76 2.15 -5.18
CA LEU A 182 -0.49 1.37 -5.26
C LEU A 182 -1.25 1.62 -6.58
N PHE A 183 -1.16 2.80 -7.18
CA PHE A 183 -1.74 3.04 -8.51
C PHE A 183 -0.75 2.73 -9.64
N ASN A 184 -1.25 2.15 -10.73
CA ASN A 184 -0.47 1.55 -11.82
C ASN A 184 0.41 0.35 -11.38
N SER A 185 0.10 -0.27 -10.25
CA SER A 185 0.45 -1.68 -10.03
C SER A 185 -0.62 -2.56 -10.68
N ASP A 186 -0.24 -3.76 -11.09
CA ASP A 186 -1.21 -4.79 -11.46
C ASP A 186 -2.26 -4.91 -10.34
N LEU A 187 -3.55 -5.00 -10.69
CA LEU A 187 -4.64 -5.24 -9.73
C LEU A 187 -4.27 -6.40 -8.79
N GLN A 188 -3.55 -7.40 -9.31
CA GLN A 188 -3.02 -8.54 -8.56
C GLN A 188 -2.24 -8.14 -7.31
N VAL A 189 -1.51 -7.02 -7.30
CA VAL A 189 -0.72 -6.58 -6.14
C VAL A 189 -1.63 -6.23 -4.96
N ILE A 190 -2.69 -5.48 -5.24
CA ILE A 190 -3.69 -5.09 -4.24
C ILE A 190 -4.53 -6.32 -3.88
N ASP A 191 -4.93 -7.11 -4.88
CA ASP A 191 -5.82 -8.25 -4.73
C ASP A 191 -5.22 -9.40 -3.90
N GLU A 192 -3.91 -9.66 -4.04
CA GLU A 192 -3.16 -10.65 -3.23
C GLU A 192 -3.12 -10.22 -1.75
N ALA A 193 -2.88 -8.94 -1.50
CA ALA A 193 -2.88 -8.38 -0.16
C ALA A 193 -4.27 -8.47 0.49
N PHE A 194 -5.32 -8.16 -0.27
CA PHE A 194 -6.70 -8.30 0.19
C PHE A 194 -7.09 -9.74 0.52
N GLU A 195 -6.71 -10.70 -0.32
CA GLU A 195 -6.97 -12.12 -0.08
C GLU A 195 -6.30 -12.57 1.22
N TYR A 196 -5.03 -12.22 1.43
CA TYR A 196 -4.31 -12.54 2.65
C TYR A 196 -5.01 -11.98 3.89
N LEU A 197 -5.35 -10.69 3.85
CA LEU A 197 -6.00 -9.98 4.94
C LEU A 197 -7.39 -10.57 5.26
N HIS A 198 -8.21 -10.85 4.25
CA HIS A 198 -9.56 -11.43 4.45
C HIS A 198 -9.52 -12.86 4.99
N GLN A 199 -8.60 -13.70 4.53
CA GLN A 199 -8.49 -15.08 5.01
C GLN A 199 -8.19 -15.16 6.52
N LYS A 200 -7.49 -14.17 7.09
CA LYS A 200 -7.23 -14.11 8.53
C LYS A 200 -8.50 -13.82 9.34
N VAL A 201 -9.31 -12.86 8.89
CA VAL A 201 -10.57 -12.50 9.56
C VAL A 201 -11.60 -13.62 9.41
N ALA A 202 -11.68 -14.26 8.24
CA ALA A 202 -12.67 -15.28 7.93
C ALA A 202 -12.45 -16.63 8.63
N LYS A 203 -11.21 -16.94 9.06
CA LYS A 203 -10.85 -18.24 9.68
C LYS A 203 -11.45 -18.49 11.06
N GLY A 204 -12.16 -17.52 11.64
CA GLY A 204 -12.69 -17.61 13.00
C GLY A 204 -14.10 -18.19 13.14
N GLU A 205 -15.05 -17.88 12.26
CA GLU A 205 -16.46 -17.94 12.72
C GLU A 205 -17.54 -18.48 11.74
N LYS A 206 -17.31 -18.64 10.42
CA LYS A 206 -18.44 -18.84 9.48
C LYS A 206 -18.31 -19.83 8.31
N CYS A 207 -17.36 -20.77 8.29
CA CYS A 207 -17.22 -21.74 7.17
C CYS A 207 -17.23 -21.05 5.78
N GLN A 208 -16.60 -19.89 5.67
CA GLN A 208 -16.53 -19.15 4.41
C GLN A 208 -15.37 -19.70 3.57
N PHE A 209 -15.67 -20.05 2.32
CA PHE A 209 -14.67 -20.50 1.34
C PHE A 209 -14.39 -19.38 0.36
N PHE A 210 -13.11 -19.23 0.01
CA PHE A 210 -12.65 -18.21 -0.92
C PHE A 210 -12.21 -18.87 -2.23
N THR A 211 -12.60 -18.32 -3.38
CA THR A 211 -12.12 -18.82 -4.68
C THR A 211 -10.73 -18.25 -4.96
N PRO A 212 -9.69 -19.07 -5.12
CA PRO A 212 -8.33 -18.58 -5.37
C PRO A 212 -8.25 -17.69 -6.62
N ARG A 213 -7.44 -16.62 -6.59
CA ARG A 213 -7.41 -15.61 -7.68
C ARG A 213 -7.08 -16.17 -9.05
N HIS A 214 -6.18 -17.15 -9.13
CA HIS A 214 -5.84 -17.80 -10.39
C HIS A 214 -7.02 -18.60 -10.99
N VAL A 215 -7.92 -19.11 -10.14
CA VAL A 215 -9.15 -19.78 -10.60
C VAL A 215 -10.15 -18.76 -11.12
N ILE A 216 -10.31 -17.63 -10.41
CA ILE A 216 -11.16 -16.52 -10.85
C ILE A 216 -10.68 -15.99 -12.21
N ASP A 217 -9.40 -15.63 -12.31
CA ASP A 217 -8.79 -15.08 -13.53
C ASP A 217 -8.91 -16.05 -14.71
N MET A 218 -8.64 -17.34 -14.49
CA MET A 218 -8.86 -18.38 -15.51
C MET A 218 -10.32 -18.42 -15.96
N ALA A 219 -11.27 -18.45 -15.03
CA ALA A 219 -12.69 -18.54 -15.35
C ALA A 219 -13.21 -17.29 -16.08
N VAL A 220 -12.80 -16.09 -15.66
CA VAL A 220 -13.15 -14.83 -16.35
C VAL A 220 -12.56 -14.81 -17.75
N LYS A 221 -11.31 -15.25 -17.95
CA LYS A 221 -10.70 -15.37 -19.28
C LYS A 221 -11.40 -16.38 -20.18
N MET A 222 -11.90 -17.49 -19.60
CA MET A 222 -12.68 -18.49 -20.34
C MET A 222 -14.06 -17.95 -20.75
N LEU A 223 -14.72 -17.19 -19.87
CA LEU A 223 -16.00 -16.55 -20.15
C LEU A 223 -15.85 -15.39 -21.14
N ASN A 224 -14.75 -14.65 -21.07
CA ASN A 224 -14.39 -13.51 -21.90
C ASN A 224 -15.55 -12.48 -22.05
N PRO A 225 -16.07 -11.92 -20.94
CA PRO A 225 -17.18 -10.97 -20.99
C PRO A 225 -16.83 -9.73 -21.80
N THR A 226 -17.84 -9.13 -22.43
CA THR A 226 -17.74 -7.91 -23.22
C THR A 226 -18.61 -6.79 -22.64
N VAL A 227 -18.44 -5.56 -23.14
CA VAL A 227 -19.09 -4.35 -22.62
C VAL A 227 -20.63 -4.37 -22.72
N ASP A 228 -21.19 -5.12 -23.66
CA ASP A 228 -22.64 -5.18 -23.87
C ASP A 228 -23.33 -6.28 -23.04
N GLU A 229 -22.55 -7.17 -22.42
CA GLU A 229 -23.03 -8.35 -21.70
C GLU A 229 -23.21 -8.11 -20.20
N TYR A 230 -24.16 -8.85 -19.62
CA TYR A 230 -24.44 -8.84 -18.19
C TYR A 230 -23.61 -9.90 -17.47
N VAL A 231 -23.05 -9.54 -16.32
CA VAL A 231 -22.33 -10.45 -15.42
C VAL A 231 -23.05 -10.46 -14.07
N ILE A 232 -23.31 -11.65 -13.54
CA ILE A 232 -23.91 -11.82 -12.21
C ILE A 232 -23.17 -12.90 -11.43
N ASP A 233 -22.81 -12.60 -10.18
CA ASP A 233 -22.31 -13.58 -9.21
C ASP A 233 -23.27 -13.65 -8.01
N THR A 234 -24.13 -14.66 -7.98
CA THR A 234 -25.14 -14.82 -6.92
C THR A 234 -24.57 -15.26 -5.56
N ALA A 235 -23.26 -15.48 -5.47
CA ALA A 235 -22.55 -15.88 -4.27
C ALA A 235 -21.23 -15.11 -4.13
N ALA A 236 -21.26 -13.81 -4.43
CA ALA A 236 -20.08 -12.99 -4.69
C ALA A 236 -19.03 -12.95 -3.57
N GLY A 237 -19.43 -13.13 -2.30
CA GLY A 237 -18.52 -13.10 -1.15
C GLY A 237 -17.70 -11.81 -1.13
N SER A 238 -16.40 -11.91 -1.40
CA SER A 238 -15.46 -10.78 -1.50
C SER A 238 -15.50 -10.03 -2.85
N CYS A 239 -16.47 -10.35 -3.70
CA CYS A 239 -16.66 -9.80 -5.06
C CYS A 239 -15.53 -10.16 -6.04
N GLY A 240 -14.91 -11.33 -5.87
CA GLY A 240 -13.78 -11.75 -6.69
C GLY A 240 -14.10 -11.82 -8.19
N PHE A 241 -15.16 -12.53 -8.58
CA PHE A 241 -15.55 -12.65 -10.00
C PHE A 241 -16.05 -11.35 -10.60
N THR A 242 -16.84 -10.56 -9.87
CA THR A 242 -17.38 -9.30 -10.37
C THR A 242 -16.28 -8.27 -10.59
N VAL A 243 -15.37 -8.11 -9.64
CA VAL A 243 -14.21 -7.21 -9.78
C VAL A 243 -13.32 -7.65 -10.94
N HIS A 244 -12.96 -8.93 -11.04
CA HIS A 244 -12.11 -9.43 -12.14
C HIS A 244 -12.79 -9.30 -13.50
N SER A 245 -14.10 -9.50 -13.59
CA SER A 245 -14.86 -9.30 -14.83
C SER A 245 -14.88 -7.84 -15.28
N ILE A 246 -15.08 -6.91 -14.32
CA ILE A 246 -14.99 -5.46 -14.58
C ILE A 246 -13.62 -5.12 -15.16
N PHE A 247 -12.54 -5.55 -14.51
CA PHE A 247 -11.19 -5.25 -14.97
C PHE A 247 -10.85 -5.90 -16.31
N HIS A 248 -11.34 -7.13 -16.57
CA HIS A 248 -11.18 -7.78 -17.87
C HIS A 248 -11.78 -6.94 -19.00
N VAL A 249 -13.02 -6.46 -18.82
CA VAL A 249 -13.69 -5.59 -19.81
C VAL A 249 -13.01 -4.22 -19.93
N TRP A 250 -12.44 -3.71 -18.84
CA TRP A 250 -11.71 -2.44 -18.84
C TRP A 250 -10.31 -2.51 -19.46
N GLY A 251 -9.80 -3.71 -19.79
CA GLY A 251 -8.45 -3.90 -20.33
C GLY A 251 -7.35 -4.03 -19.26
N ASN A 252 -7.73 -4.40 -18.03
CA ASN A 252 -6.84 -4.61 -16.87
C ASN A 252 -6.05 -3.38 -16.42
N GLU A 253 -6.59 -2.18 -16.64
CA GLU A 253 -5.95 -0.94 -16.19
C GLU A 253 -6.52 -0.45 -14.86
N PHE A 254 -5.68 -0.40 -13.81
CA PHE A 254 -5.99 0.27 -12.54
C PHE A 254 -5.11 1.52 -12.38
N THR A 255 -5.62 2.66 -12.85
CA THR A 255 -4.86 3.91 -12.94
C THR A 255 -5.40 5.00 -12.02
N ALA A 256 -4.49 5.86 -11.54
CA ALA A 256 -4.85 7.00 -10.70
C ALA A 256 -5.66 8.09 -11.45
N SER A 257 -5.63 8.07 -12.79
CA SER A 257 -6.47 8.93 -13.63
C SER A 257 -7.98 8.68 -13.46
N GLY A 258 -8.35 7.56 -12.83
CA GLY A 258 -9.73 7.13 -12.69
C GLY A 258 -10.21 6.37 -13.91
N HIS A 259 -11.51 6.07 -13.92
CA HIS A 259 -12.17 5.34 -14.99
C HIS A 259 -12.90 6.30 -15.95
N ALA A 260 -12.97 5.92 -17.22
CA ALA A 260 -13.81 6.58 -18.20
C ALA A 260 -15.30 6.41 -17.84
N LYS A 261 -16.15 7.29 -18.35
CA LYS A 261 -17.60 7.23 -18.06
C LYS A 261 -18.20 5.87 -18.39
N TRP A 262 -17.89 5.32 -19.57
CA TRP A 262 -18.41 4.01 -20.00
C TRP A 262 -17.98 2.86 -19.08
N GLN A 263 -16.81 2.96 -18.43
CA GLN A 263 -16.32 1.97 -17.48
C GLN A 263 -17.18 1.98 -16.21
N SER A 264 -17.53 3.17 -15.71
CA SER A 264 -18.49 3.35 -14.60
C SER A 264 -19.88 2.83 -14.99
N ASP A 265 -20.37 3.21 -16.17
CA ASP A 265 -21.69 2.82 -16.66
C ASP A 265 -21.77 1.29 -16.73
N TYR A 266 -20.78 0.63 -17.34
CA TYR A 266 -20.67 -0.84 -17.36
C TYR A 266 -20.72 -1.47 -15.97
N ALA A 267 -19.84 -1.04 -15.05
CA ALA A 267 -19.80 -1.60 -13.70
C ALA A 267 -21.12 -1.42 -12.93
N SER A 268 -21.83 -0.31 -13.15
CA SER A 268 -23.08 0.01 -12.45
C SER A 268 -24.33 -0.61 -13.08
N GLU A 269 -24.36 -0.81 -14.40
CA GLU A 269 -25.55 -1.25 -15.13
C GLU A 269 -25.49 -2.72 -15.58
N LYS A 270 -24.30 -3.32 -15.63
CA LYS A 270 -24.10 -4.64 -16.22
C LYS A 270 -23.55 -5.69 -15.26
N VAL A 271 -22.97 -5.29 -14.13
CA VAL A 271 -22.33 -6.21 -13.18
C VAL A 271 -23.10 -6.25 -11.87
N TYR A 272 -23.50 -7.46 -11.46
CA TYR A 272 -24.34 -7.70 -10.29
C TYR A 272 -23.68 -8.72 -9.35
N ALA A 273 -23.87 -8.53 -8.05
CA ALA A 273 -23.39 -9.37 -6.95
C ALA A 273 -24.52 -9.65 -5.96
#